data_AF-A0A7W1LN37-F1
#
_entry.id   AF-A0A7W1LN37-F1
#
_cell.length_a   1.000
_cell.length_b   1.000
_cell.length_c   1.000
_cell.angle_alpha   90.00
_cell.angle_beta   90.00
_cell.angle_gamma   90.00
#
_symmetry.space_group_name_H-M   'P 1'
#
loop_
_entity.id
_entity.type
_entity.pdbx_description
1 polymer ?
#
loop_
_entity_poly.entity_id
_entity_poly.type
_entity_poly.pdbx_seq_one_letter_code
_entity_poly.pdbx_strand_id
1 'polypeptide(L)'
;MQLIPRKKHVRGAMCCFAASALAVTGSAALLAAEVGTASSHREAPLILNDPQADNTDVYAFVSPDAPDTTTLIANWLPFQEPAGGPNF
;
A
#
# COMPACT_ATOMS: atom_id res chain seq x y z
N MET A 1 30.88 43.54 37.84
CA MET A 1 30.69 42.67 36.66
C MET A 1 30.20 41.30 37.11
N GLN A 2 28.88 41.09 37.26
CA GLN A 2 28.27 39.75 37.34
C GLN A 2 26.86 39.86 36.75
N LEU A 3 26.69 39.39 35.51
CA LEU A 3 25.45 39.43 34.75
C LEU A 3 24.65 38.16 35.08
N ILE A 4 23.59 38.26 35.88
CA ILE A 4 22.71 37.11 36.20
C ILE A 4 21.74 36.89 35.03
N PRO A 5 21.81 35.80 34.25
CA PRO A 5 20.92 35.65 33.10
C PRO A 5 19.53 35.16 33.53
N ARG A 6 18.54 36.05 33.36
CA ARG A 6 17.25 35.80 32.68
C ARG A 6 16.67 34.35 32.80
N LYS A 7 16.29 33.90 34.01
CA LYS A 7 15.52 32.64 34.23
C LYS A 7 14.27 32.51 33.33
N LYS A 8 13.64 33.64 32.96
CA LYS A 8 12.49 33.70 32.05
C LYS A 8 12.84 33.30 30.61
N HIS A 9 14.06 33.59 30.14
CA HIS A 9 14.50 33.23 28.79
C HIS A 9 14.90 31.77 28.67
N VAL A 10 15.43 31.18 29.75
CA VAL A 10 15.71 29.73 29.82
C VAL A 10 14.41 28.93 29.77
N ARG A 11 13.35 29.37 30.48
CA ARG A 11 12.02 28.74 30.46
C ARG A 11 11.32 28.88 29.12
N GLY A 12 11.41 30.05 28.47
CA GLY A 12 10.89 30.27 27.12
C GLY A 12 11.59 29.40 26.08
N ALA A 13 12.93 29.35 26.11
CA ALA A 13 13.72 28.50 25.21
C ALA A 13 13.37 27.02 25.40
N MET A 14 13.29 26.54 26.64
CA MET A 14 12.93 25.15 26.95
C MET A 14 11.52 24.79 26.48
N CYS A 15 10.56 25.73 26.55
CA CYS A 15 9.21 25.53 26.03
C CYS A 15 9.18 25.48 24.50
N CYS A 16 9.95 26.35 23.82
CA CYS A 16 10.11 26.30 22.36
C CYS A 16 10.78 25.01 21.88
N PHE A 17 11.80 24.52 22.60
CA PHE A 17 12.46 23.24 22.30
C PHE A 17 11.53 22.04 22.50
N ALA A 18 10.72 22.04 23.55
CA ALA A 18 9.73 21.01 23.77
C ALA A 18 8.65 21.02 22.66
N ALA A 19 8.15 22.21 22.30
CA ALA A 19 7.15 22.36 21.25
C ALA A 19 7.68 21.93 19.86
N SER A 20 8.92 22.27 19.52
CA SER A 20 9.52 21.86 18.24
C SER A 20 9.82 20.36 18.20
N ALA A 21 10.25 19.75 19.31
CA ALA A 21 10.44 18.30 19.39
C ALA A 21 9.12 17.55 19.16
N LEU A 22 8.03 17.98 19.80
CA LEU A 22 6.69 17.43 19.62
C LEU A 22 6.20 17.56 18.16
N ALA A 23 6.42 18.72 17.54
CA ALA A 23 6.03 18.95 16.14
C ALA A 23 6.80 18.05 15.17
N VAL A 24 8.12 17.88 15.36
CA VAL A 24 8.95 17.02 14.49
C VAL A 24 8.56 15.55 14.64
N THR A 25 8.37 15.05 15.86
CA THR A 25 7.96 13.66 16.09
C THR A 25 6.54 13.39 15.58
N GLY A 26 5.59 14.32 15.76
CA GLY A 26 4.23 14.19 15.23
C GLY A 26 4.18 14.19 13.70
N SER A 27 5.03 14.98 13.05
CA SER A 27 5.11 15.05 11.58
C SER A 27 5.67 13.76 10.96
N ALA A 28 6.57 13.06 11.65
CA ALA A 28 7.14 11.80 11.17
C ALA A 28 6.08 10.68 11.09
N ALA A 29 5.08 10.69 11.97
CA ALA A 29 3.97 9.73 11.92
C ALA A 29 3.03 9.99 10.72
N LEU A 30 2.89 11.24 10.28
CA LEU A 30 2.07 11.61 9.11
C LEU A 30 2.76 11.28 7.77
N LEU A 31 4.09 11.17 7.78
CA LEU A 31 4.91 10.84 6.61
C LEU A 31 5.35 9.37 6.60
N ALA A 32 4.93 8.59 7.60
CA ALA A 32 5.18 7.16 7.62
C ALA A 32 4.48 6.53 6.42
N ALA A 33 5.24 5.87 5.56
CA ALA A 33 4.67 5.14 4.43
C ALA A 33 3.78 4.02 4.98
N GLU A 34 2.49 4.05 4.62
CA GLU A 34 1.61 2.93 4.91
C GLU A 34 2.05 1.70 4.11
N VAL A 35 2.02 0.53 4.75
CA VAL A 35 2.22 -0.74 4.04
C VAL A 35 0.99 -0.94 3.17
N GLY A 36 1.12 -0.71 1.86
CA GLY A 36 0.04 -0.96 0.92
C GLY A 36 -0.34 -2.44 0.93
N THR A 37 -1.61 -2.74 1.21
CA THR A 37 -2.18 -4.05 0.91
C THR A 37 -2.35 -4.15 -0.60
N ALA A 38 -1.82 -5.23 -1.19
CA ALA A 38 -2.12 -5.53 -2.59
C ALA A 38 -3.53 -6.13 -2.66
N SER A 39 -4.43 -5.48 -3.39
CA SER A 39 -5.76 -6.03 -3.70
C SER A 39 -5.62 -7.27 -4.59
N SER A 40 -6.44 -8.28 -4.33
CA SER A 40 -6.53 -9.48 -5.17
C SER A 40 -7.54 -9.28 -6.30
N HIS A 41 -7.33 -9.95 -7.45
CA HIS A 41 -8.27 -10.01 -8.58
C HIS A 41 -9.67 -10.53 -8.20
N ARG A 42 -9.80 -11.18 -7.04
CA ARG A 42 -11.04 -11.73 -6.48
C ARG A 42 -12.03 -10.71 -5.92
N GLU A 43 -11.66 -9.43 -5.79
CA GLU A 43 -12.53 -8.43 -5.16
C GLU A 43 -13.56 -7.81 -6.12
N ALA A 44 -13.55 -8.16 -7.41
CA ALA A 44 -14.58 -7.72 -8.34
C ALA A 44 -15.95 -8.31 -7.93
N PRO A 45 -16.98 -7.48 -7.62
CA PRO A 45 -18.24 -7.93 -7.00
C PRO A 45 -19.00 -9.05 -7.75
N LEU A 46 -18.77 -9.19 -9.06
CA LEU A 46 -19.40 -10.22 -9.89
C LEU A 46 -18.61 -11.53 -9.89
N ILE A 47 -17.27 -11.49 -9.88
CA ILE A 47 -16.42 -12.69 -9.88
C ILE A 47 -16.33 -13.30 -8.48
N LEU A 48 -16.46 -12.48 -7.42
CA LEU A 48 -16.54 -12.98 -6.04
C LEU A 48 -17.69 -13.98 -5.83
N ASN A 49 -18.80 -13.82 -6.56
CA ASN A 49 -19.95 -14.73 -6.51
C ASN A 49 -19.87 -15.88 -7.53
N ASP A 50 -18.91 -15.86 -8.46
CA ASP A 50 -18.66 -16.93 -9.43
C ASP A 50 -17.16 -17.23 -9.56
N PRO A 51 -16.58 -17.97 -8.59
CA PRO A 51 -15.15 -18.30 -8.60
C PRO A 51 -14.71 -19.12 -9.81
N GLN A 52 -15.64 -19.78 -10.52
CA GLN A 52 -15.30 -20.53 -11.74
C GLN A 52 -15.03 -19.60 -12.93
N ALA A 53 -15.56 -18.38 -12.89
CA ALA A 53 -15.27 -17.37 -13.89
C ALA A 53 -13.90 -16.68 -13.67
N ASP A 54 -13.24 -16.92 -12.54
CA ASP A 54 -11.93 -16.37 -12.22
C ASP A 54 -10.82 -17.10 -12.99
N ASN A 55 -10.02 -16.34 -13.75
CA ASN A 55 -8.94 -16.89 -14.56
C ASN A 55 -7.65 -17.01 -13.73
N THR A 56 -6.87 -18.06 -13.92
CA THR A 56 -5.57 -18.18 -13.23
C THR A 56 -4.43 -17.53 -13.97
N ASP A 57 -4.37 -17.78 -15.28
CA ASP A 57 -3.25 -17.38 -16.13
C ASP A 57 -3.77 -17.01 -17.52
N VAL A 58 -3.07 -16.07 -18.16
CA VAL A 58 -3.29 -15.68 -19.56
C VAL A 58 -1.96 -15.66 -20.29
N TYR A 59 -1.92 -16.29 -21.45
CA TYR A 59 -0.80 -16.26 -22.39
C TYR A 59 -1.24 -15.55 -23.67
N ALA A 60 -0.40 -14.63 -24.14
CA ALA A 60 -0.65 -13.85 -25.35
C ALA A 60 0.61 -13.83 -26.23
N PHE A 61 0.46 -14.18 -27.51
CA PHE A 61 1.56 -14.15 -28.47
C PHE A 61 1.03 -13.90 -29.89
N VAL A 62 1.87 -13.32 -30.74
CA VAL A 62 1.57 -13.18 -32.17
C VAL A 62 1.50 -14.56 -32.80
N SER A 63 0.43 -14.86 -33.52
CA SER A 63 0.27 -16.15 -34.17
C SER A 63 1.39 -16.36 -35.22
N PRO A 64 2.11 -17.50 -35.17
CA PRO A 64 3.19 -17.78 -36.11
C PRO A 64 2.71 -18.04 -37.54
N ASP A 65 1.46 -18.46 -37.71
CA ASP A 65 0.79 -18.78 -38.97
C ASP A 65 -0.10 -17.66 -39.50
N ALA A 66 -0.50 -16.71 -38.65
CA ALA A 66 -1.22 -15.49 -39.00
C ALA A 66 -0.64 -14.26 -38.24
N PRO A 67 0.48 -13.68 -38.72
CA PRO A 67 1.26 -12.66 -37.99
C PRO A 67 0.52 -11.35 -37.70
N ASP A 68 -0.59 -11.08 -38.39
CA ASP A 68 -1.45 -9.92 -38.12
C ASP A 68 -2.46 -10.18 -36.98
N THR A 69 -2.37 -11.31 -36.30
CA THR A 69 -3.29 -11.72 -35.22
C THR A 69 -2.56 -12.04 -33.92
N THR A 70 -3.28 -11.91 -32.81
CA THR A 70 -2.82 -12.31 -31.48
C THR A 70 -3.59 -13.53 -31.01
N THR A 71 -2.88 -14.59 -30.65
CA THR A 71 -3.43 -15.76 -29.99
C THR A 71 -3.51 -15.50 -28.50
N LEU A 72 -4.69 -15.73 -27.92
CA LEU A 72 -4.94 -15.66 -26.48
C LEU A 72 -5.29 -17.06 -25.96
N ILE A 73 -4.63 -17.48 -24.88
CA ILE A 73 -4.94 -18.69 -24.14
C ILE A 73 -5.16 -18.30 -22.69
N ALA A 74 -6.25 -18.78 -22.09
CA ALA A 74 -6.56 -18.53 -20.69
C ALA A 74 -6.92 -19.83 -19.98
N ASN A 75 -6.53 -19.92 -18.71
CA ASN A 75 -6.81 -21.04 -17.83
C ASN A 75 -7.85 -20.63 -16.79
N TRP A 76 -8.78 -21.55 -16.50
CA TRP A 76 -9.73 -21.45 -15.40
C TRP A 76 -9.59 -22.68 -14.51
N LEU A 77 -9.71 -22.50 -13.19
CA LEU A 77 -9.41 -23.57 -12.25
C LEU A 77 -10.59 -24.55 -12.08
N PRO A 78 -10.38 -25.88 -12.24
CA PRO A 78 -11.14 -26.85 -11.49
C PRO A 78 -10.55 -26.90 -10.07
N PHE A 79 -11.26 -26.32 -9.09
CA PHE A 79 -10.89 -26.27 -7.66
C PHE A 79 -9.82 -25.22 -7.29
N GLN A 80 -10.28 -24.06 -6.81
CA GLN A 80 -9.50 -23.12 -6.00
C GLN A 80 -9.91 -23.26 -4.53
N GLU A 81 -8.96 -23.54 -3.64
CA GLU A 81 -9.18 -23.41 -2.19
C GLU A 81 -9.56 -21.92 -1.90
N PRO A 82 -10.63 -21.66 -1.13
CA PRO A 82 -10.98 -20.30 -0.74
C PRO A 82 -9.80 -19.61 -0.02
N ALA A 83 -9.65 -18.31 -0.26
CA ALA A 83 -8.44 -17.54 0.00
C ALA A 83 -7.96 -17.66 1.45
N GLY A 84 -6.70 -18.09 1.62
CA GLY A 84 -5.98 -18.06 2.89
C GLY A 84 -5.08 -16.83 2.96
N GLY A 85 -5.63 -15.69 3.35
CA GLY A 85 -4.85 -14.46 3.55
C GLY A 85 -5.68 -13.40 4.25
N PRO A 86 -5.12 -12.66 5.22
CA PRO A 86 -5.89 -12.11 6.34
C PRO A 86 -6.74 -10.88 6.05
N ASN A 87 -6.71 -10.25 4.86
CA ASN A 87 -7.44 -9.00 4.65
C ASN A 87 -8.01 -8.88 3.23
N PHE A 88 -9.21 -8.30 3.19
CA PHE A 88 -9.85 -7.60 2.08
C PHE A 88 -9.48 -6.11 2.19
#